data_AF-R7J837-F1
#
_entry.id   AF-R7J837-F1
#
_cell.length_a   1.000
_cell.length_b   1.000
_cell.length_c   1.000
_cell.angle_alpha   90.00
_cell.angle_beta   90.00
_cell.angle_gamma   90.00
#
_symmetry.space_group_name_H-M   'P 1'
#
loop_
_entity.id
_entity.type
_entity.pdbx_description
1 polymer ?
#
loop_
_entity_poly.entity_id
_entity_poly.type
_entity_poly.pdbx_seq_one_letter_code
_entity_poly.pdbx_strand_id
1 'polypeptide(L)' 'MVFKKKASEPKGERKLKMSDFLRGTHGSGAAKMRAGFKLKKALRNTQKKK' A
#
# COMPACT_ATOMS: atom_id res chain seq x y z
N MET A 1 8.85 -10.05 25.04
CA MET A 1 8.75 -9.80 23.58
C MET A 1 8.71 -8.29 23.33
N VAL A 2 9.82 -7.69 22.89
CA VAL A 2 9.91 -6.23 22.69
C VAL A 2 9.22 -5.85 21.38
N PHE A 3 8.05 -5.22 21.47
CA PHE A 3 7.33 -4.70 20.31
C PHE A 3 8.07 -3.49 19.73
N LYS A 4 8.81 -3.71 18.65
CA LYS A 4 9.45 -2.63 17.88
C LYS A 4 8.38 -1.92 17.04
N LYS A 5 7.80 -0.84 17.58
CA LYS A 5 6.83 0.02 16.89
C LYS A 5 7.46 0.55 15.60
N LYS A 6 6.95 0.10 14.45
CA LYS A 6 7.45 0.52 13.13
C LYS A 6 7.21 2.02 12.97
N ALA A 7 8.28 2.76 12.66
CA ALA A 7 8.25 4.20 12.43
C ALA A 7 7.17 4.56 11.41
N SER A 8 6.31 5.52 11.77
CA SER A 8 5.34 6.10 10.85
C SER A 8 6.08 6.95 9.81
N GLU A 9 6.06 6.51 8.55
CA GLU A 9 6.71 7.25 7.45
C GLU A 9 6.10 8.67 7.28
N PRO A 10 6.95 9.68 6.97
CA PRO A 10 6.58 11.09 6.93
C PRO A 10 5.55 11.38 5.82
N LYS A 11 4.57 12.23 6.15
CA LYS A 11 3.43 12.66 5.30
C LYS A 11 3.85 13.70 4.22
N GLY A 12 5.03 13.54 3.60
CA GLY A 12 5.57 14.51 2.63
C GLY A 12 5.05 14.28 1.21
N GLU A 13 5.32 13.11 0.63
CA GLU A 13 4.81 12.72 -0.70
C GLU A 13 4.64 11.20 -0.69
N ARG A 14 3.46 10.72 -0.27
CA ARG A 14 3.22 9.27 -0.21
C ARG A 14 3.04 8.72 -1.62
N LYS A 15 4.15 8.30 -2.26
CA LYS A 15 4.11 7.37 -3.39
C LYS A 15 3.30 6.15 -2.94
N LEU A 16 2.26 5.79 -3.69
CA LEU A 16 1.41 4.65 -3.40
C LEU A 16 2.27 3.38 -3.35
N LYS A 17 2.30 2.67 -2.23
CA LYS A 17 3.06 1.43 -2.05
C LYS A 17 2.12 0.23 -1.97
N MET A 18 2.59 -0.93 -2.44
CA MET A 18 1.85 -2.19 -2.31
C MET A 18 1.54 -2.54 -0.84
N SER A 19 2.47 -2.20 0.06
CA SER A 19 2.33 -2.42 1.51
C SER A 19 1.09 -1.74 2.09
N ASP A 20 0.67 -0.61 1.52
CA ASP A 20 -0.51 0.12 1.99
C ASP A 20 -1.79 -0.68 1.74
N PHE A 21 -1.83 -1.44 0.64
CA PHE A 21 -2.98 -2.27 0.26
C PHE A 21 -2.96 -3.67 0.88
N LEU A 22 -1.82 -4.07 1.47
CA LEU A 22 -1.65 -5.33 2.18
C LEU A 22 -1.81 -5.20 3.70
N ARG A 23 -1.89 -3.97 4.22
CA ARG A 23 -2.00 -3.72 5.66
C ARG A 23 -3.30 -4.32 6.21
N GLY A 24 -3.19 -5.17 7.23
CA GLY A 24 -4.35 -5.84 7.84
C GLY A 24 -4.88 -7.05 7.05
N THR A 25 -4.18 -7.48 5.99
CA THR A 25 -4.52 -8.70 5.25
C THR A 25 -3.73 -9.90 5.78
N HIS A 26 -4.26 -11.11 5.60
CA HIS A 26 -3.57 -12.37 5.93
C HIS A 26 -2.39 -12.70 4.98
N GLY A 27 -1.99 -11.78 4.09
CA GLY A 27 -0.83 -11.98 3.19
C GLY A 27 -0.99 -13.10 2.16
N SER A 28 -2.19 -13.65 1.99
CA SER A 28 -2.47 -14.73 1.04
C SER A 28 -2.22 -14.31 -0.41
N GLY A 29 -2.03 -15.29 -1.31
CA GLY A 29 -1.84 -15.04 -2.74
C GLY A 29 -2.98 -14.19 -3.33
N ALA A 30 -4.23 -14.47 -2.94
CA ALA A 30 -5.38 -13.68 -3.33
C ALA A 30 -5.32 -12.23 -2.82
N ALA A 31 -4.82 -12.01 -1.59
CA ALA A 31 -4.64 -10.66 -1.04
C ALA A 31 -3.60 -9.86 -1.84
N LYS A 32 -2.49 -10.50 -2.23
CA LYS A 32 -1.45 -9.89 -3.10
C LYS A 32 -2.00 -9.50 -4.46
N MET A 33 -2.80 -10.36 -5.09
CA MET A 33 -3.44 -10.07 -6.38
C MET A 33 -4.40 -8.87 -6.29
N ARG A 34 -5.26 -8.84 -5.25
CA ARG A 34 -6.19 -7.72 -5.02
C ARG A 34 -5.45 -6.42 -4.72
N ALA A 35 -4.39 -6.47 -3.94
CA ALA A 35 -3.56 -5.31 -3.63
C ALA A 35 -2.87 -4.75 -4.90
N GLY A 36 -2.37 -5.62 -5.77
CA GLY A 36 -1.79 -5.24 -7.06
C GLY A 36 -2.77 -4.52 -7.98
N PHE A 37 -4.01 -5.02 -8.06
CA PHE A 37 -5.06 -4.37 -8.85
C PHE A 37 -5.39 -2.98 -8.31
N LYS A 38 -5.52 -2.84 -6.98
CA LYS A 38 -5.81 -1.54 -6.33
C LYS A 38 -4.67 -0.54 -6.55
N LEU A 39 -3.41 -0.97 -6.43
CA LEU A 39 -2.25 -0.13 -6.67
C LEU A 39 -2.22 0.36 -8.13
N LYS A 40 -2.39 -0.53 -9.11
CA LYS A 40 -2.42 -0.17 -10.54
C LYS A 40 -3.53 0.83 -10.85
N LYS A 41 -4.72 0.64 -10.27
CA LYS A 41 -5.85 1.56 -10.43
C LYS A 41 -5.55 2.94 -9.83
N ALA A 42 -4.97 2.97 -8.63
CA ALA A 42 -4.62 4.21 -7.96
C ALA A 42 -3.57 5.01 -8.75
N LEU A 43 -2.54 4.36 -9.30
CA LEU A 43 -1.54 4.99 -10.16
C LEU A 43 -2.14 5.59 -11.43
N ARG A 44 -3.06 4.87 -12.10
CA ARG A 44 -3.80 5.39 -13.26
C ARG A 44 -4.60 6.65 -12.92
N ASN A 45 -5.25 6.67 -11.76
CA ASN A 45 -6.04 7.83 -11.33
C ASN A 45 -5.16 9.04 -10.99
N THR A 46 -3.96 8.82 -10.44
CA THR A 46 -3.01 9.92 -10.20
C THR A 46 -2.44 10.51 -11.49
N GLN A 47 -2.27 9.69 -12.54
CA GLN A 47 -1.84 10.18 -13.86
C GLN A 47 -2.93 10.94 -14.58
N LYS A 48 -4.20 10.52 -14.50
CA LYS A 48 -5.33 11.22 -15.13
C LYS A 48 -5.66 12.57 -14.50
N LYS A 49 -5.26 12.80 -13.25
CA LYS A 49 -5.53 14.02 -12.49
C LYS A 49 -4.38 15.03 -12.53
N LYS A 50 -3.23 14.63 -13.06
CA LYS A 50 -2.12 15.53 -13.37
C LYS A 50 -2.26 16.01 -14.81
#